data_AF-A0A9W4X0R6-F1
#
_entry.id   AF-A0A9W4X0R6-F1
#
_cell.length_a   1.000
_cell.length_b   1.000
_cell.length_c   1.000
_cell.angle_alpha   90.00
_cell.angle_beta   90.00
_cell.angle_gamma   90.00
#
_symmetry.space_group_name_H-M   'P 1'
#
loop_
_entity.id
_entity.type
_entity.pdbx_description
1 polymer ?
#
loop_
_entity_poly.entity_id
_entity_poly.type
_entity_poly.pdbx_seq_one_letter_code
_entity_poly.pdbx_strand_id
1 'polypeptide(L)'
;MRERNERIPDPGEQFSYIVVKGPHLHDEKGRLILYRVGDYMEYPSNIGKEQNIKIDISYYLGTTVAMCARFINENDSYQPHPSHKIMQIKDLDVRKKKIDKYFQDKA
;
A
#
# COMPACT_ATOMS: atom_id res chain seq x y z
N MET A 1 -4.45 14.41 19.53
CA MET A 1 -5.80 14.49 20.12
C MET A 1 -5.84 15.26 21.44
N ARG A 2 -5.42 14.70 22.59
CA ARG A 2 -5.45 15.44 23.89
C ARG A 2 -4.59 16.71 23.88
N GLU A 3 -3.38 16.62 23.35
CA GLU A 3 -2.43 17.75 23.30
C GLU A 3 -2.87 18.88 22.37
N ARG A 4 -3.82 18.63 21.46
CA ARG A 4 -4.32 19.60 20.48
C ARG A 4 -5.72 20.14 20.82
N ASN A 5 -6.22 19.90 22.05
CA ASN A 5 -7.56 20.26 22.50
C ASN A 5 -8.69 19.75 21.58
N GLU A 6 -8.47 18.61 20.94
CA GLU A 6 -9.50 17.99 20.10
C GLU A 6 -10.46 17.21 20.97
N ARG A 7 -11.73 17.20 20.56
CA ARG A 7 -12.73 16.35 21.20
C ARG A 7 -12.26 14.89 21.12
N ILE A 8 -12.23 14.24 22.28
CA ILE A 8 -12.02 12.80 22.36
C ILE A 8 -13.39 12.16 22.11
N PRO A 9 -13.50 11.22 21.15
CA PRO A 9 -14.74 10.49 20.92
C PRO A 9 -15.06 9.62 22.14
N ASP A 10 -16.33 9.52 22.48
CA ASP A 10 -16.79 8.66 23.57
C ASP A 10 -16.62 7.17 23.24
N PRO A 11 -16.51 6.27 24.23
CA PRO A 11 -16.48 4.84 23.97
C PRO A 11 -17.69 4.38 23.14
N GLY A 12 -17.43 3.88 21.93
CA GLY A 12 -18.46 3.45 20.98
C GLY A 12 -18.93 4.53 20.00
N GLU A 13 -18.47 5.77 20.14
CA GLU A 13 -18.73 6.83 19.16
C GLU A 13 -17.91 6.59 17.88
N GLN A 14 -18.57 6.69 16.73
CA GLN A 14 -17.90 6.65 15.43
C GLN A 14 -17.27 8.01 15.15
N PHE A 15 -16.00 8.01 14.72
CA PHE A 15 -15.31 9.22 14.28
C PHE A 15 -14.54 8.97 12.99
N SER A 16 -14.34 10.04 12.22
CA SER A 16 -13.58 10.01 10.96
C SER A 16 -12.09 10.24 11.23
N TYR A 17 -11.24 9.43 10.63
CA TYR A 17 -9.79 9.59 10.68
C TYR A 17 -9.16 9.32 9.31
N ILE A 18 -7.93 9.78 9.14
CA ILE A 18 -7.05 9.44 8.03
C ILE A 18 -5.75 8.83 8.57
N VAL A 19 -5.02 8.14 7.71
CA VAL A 19 -3.66 7.67 8.00
C VAL A 19 -2.64 8.58 7.33
N VAL A 20 -1.69 9.08 8.11
CA VAL A 20 -0.66 10.04 7.66
C VAL A 20 0.72 9.38 7.61
N LYS A 21 1.62 9.95 6.81
CA LYS A 21 3.03 9.56 6.80
C LYS A 21 3.69 10.04 8.08
N GLY A 22 4.42 9.15 8.73
CA GLY A 22 5.24 9.48 9.89
C GLY A 22 6.56 8.71 9.88
N PRO A 23 7.47 9.04 10.81
CA PRO A 23 8.71 8.29 10.98
C PRO A 23 8.41 6.85 11.40
N HIS A 24 9.33 5.96 11.04
CA HIS A 24 9.34 4.62 11.60
C HIS A 24 9.73 4.72 13.08
N LEU A 25 8.88 4.20 13.95
CA LEU A 25 9.12 4.24 15.39
C LEU A 25 10.09 3.11 15.78
N HIS A 26 11.00 3.40 16.70
CA HIS A 26 11.95 2.44 17.24
C HIS A 26 11.78 2.31 18.75
N ASP A 27 11.98 1.11 19.28
CA ASP A 27 12.00 0.90 20.72
C ASP A 27 13.30 1.41 21.35
N GLU A 28 13.40 1.34 22.67
CA GLU A 28 14.57 1.78 23.44
C GLU A 28 15.87 1.05 23.05
N LYS A 29 15.76 -0.11 22.39
CA LYS A 29 16.87 -0.92 21.89
C LYS A 29 17.15 -0.68 20.40
N GLY A 30 16.49 0.30 19.78
CA GLY A 30 16.63 0.65 18.36
C GLY A 30 15.90 -0.30 17.41
N ARG A 31 15.09 -1.24 17.90
CA ARG A 31 14.36 -2.19 17.05
C ARG A 31 13.12 -1.52 16.48
N LEU A 32 12.82 -1.83 15.21
CA LEU A 32 11.64 -1.30 14.55
C LEU A 32 10.36 -1.74 15.28
N ILE A 33 9.53 -0.79 15.67
CA ILE A 33 8.23 -1.06 16.27
C ILE A 33 7.25 -1.44 15.14
N LEU A 34 6.42 -2.46 15.41
CA LEU A 34 5.35 -2.84 14.49
C LEU A 34 4.45 -1.64 14.20
N TYR A 35 4.18 -1.41 12.92
CA TYR A 35 3.29 -0.36 12.46
C TYR A 35 1.89 -0.50 13.08
N ARG A 36 1.48 0.47 13.89
CA ARG A 36 0.13 0.54 14.45
C ARG A 36 -0.59 1.73 13.85
N VAL A 37 -1.71 1.49 13.19
CA VAL A 37 -2.49 2.54 12.51
C VAL A 37 -2.78 3.71 13.45
N GLY A 38 -3.14 3.43 14.71
CA GLY A 38 -3.46 4.44 15.73
C GLY A 38 -2.35 5.47 15.98
N ASP A 39 -1.08 5.10 15.79
CA ASP A 39 0.06 6.01 15.96
C ASP A 39 0.18 7.01 14.79
N TYR A 40 -0.48 6.73 13.68
CA TYR A 40 -0.49 7.51 12.44
C TYR A 40 -1.90 8.01 12.07
N MET A 41 -2.87 7.88 12.99
CA MET A 41 -4.22 8.41 12.78
C MET A 41 -4.27 9.90 13.06
N GLU A 42 -4.93 10.63 12.17
CA GLU A 42 -5.12 12.08 12.31
C GLU A 42 -6.57 12.46 11.92
N TYR A 43 -7.05 13.60 12.41
CA TYR A 43 -8.35 14.09 11.99
C TYR A 43 -8.28 14.74 10.60
N PRO A 44 -9.26 14.49 9.71
CA PRO A 44 -9.29 15.09 8.37
C PRO A 44 -9.22 16.63 8.40
N SER A 45 -9.71 17.26 9.47
CA SER A 45 -9.69 18.71 9.66
C SER A 45 -8.28 19.32 9.78
N ASN A 46 -7.26 18.50 10.04
CA ASN A 46 -5.90 18.98 10.31
C ASN A 46 -5.00 19.02 9.07
N ILE A 47 -5.34 18.27 8.03
CA ILE A 47 -4.55 18.17 6.78
C ILE A 47 -4.29 19.56 6.15
N GLY A 48 -5.28 20.47 6.22
CA GLY A 48 -5.18 21.81 5.64
C GLY A 48 -4.68 22.89 6.61
N LYS A 49 -4.60 22.59 7.91
CA LYS A 49 -4.18 23.55 8.94
C LYS A 49 -2.69 23.46 9.21
N GLU A 50 -2.10 22.28 9.10
CA GLU A 50 -0.68 22.05 9.36
C GLU A 50 0.06 21.74 8.06
N GLN A 51 1.06 22.57 7.74
CA GLN A 51 1.79 22.51 6.47
C GLN A 51 2.61 21.21 6.25
N ASN A 52 2.68 20.32 7.24
CA ASN A 52 3.54 19.14 7.22
C ASN A 52 2.79 17.80 7.32
N ILE A 53 1.45 17.81 7.45
CA ILE A 53 0.69 16.56 7.48
C ILE A 53 0.51 16.05 6.05
N LYS A 54 1.13 14.91 5.73
CA LYS A 54 0.98 14.24 4.44
C LYS A 54 0.22 12.94 4.63
N ILE A 55 -0.80 12.70 3.82
CA ILE A 55 -1.54 11.42 3.81
C ILE A 55 -0.60 10.30 3.35
N ASP A 56 -0.64 9.15 4.01
CA ASP A 56 0.04 7.96 3.52
C ASP A 56 -0.78 7.26 2.44
N ILE A 57 -0.61 7.72 1.20
CA ILE A 57 -1.31 7.14 0.04
C ILE A 57 -0.99 5.63 -0.11
N SER A 58 0.23 5.22 0.25
CA SER A 58 0.69 3.83 0.14
C SER A 58 -0.14 2.90 1.03
N TYR A 59 -0.53 3.36 2.22
CA TYR A 59 -1.41 2.61 3.13
C TYR A 59 -2.74 2.25 2.46
N TYR A 60 -3.36 3.21 1.76
CA TYR A 60 -4.63 3.00 1.07
C TYR A 60 -4.49 2.22 -0.24
N LEU A 61 -3.35 2.35 -0.93
CA LEU A 61 -3.11 1.67 -2.20
C LEU A 61 -2.57 0.24 -2.06
N GLY A 62 -2.09 -0.17 -0.87
CA GLY A 62 -1.46 -1.48 -0.68
C GLY A 62 -2.32 -2.64 -1.17
N THR A 63 -3.61 -2.63 -0.84
CA THR A 63 -4.59 -3.62 -1.34
C THR A 63 -4.91 -3.46 -2.82
N THR A 64 -4.92 -2.24 -3.33
CA THR A 64 -5.23 -1.93 -4.73
C THR A 64 -4.18 -2.52 -5.67
N VAL A 65 -2.90 -2.50 -5.30
CA VAL A 65 -1.83 -3.11 -6.11
C VAL A 65 -2.07 -4.61 -6.33
N ALA A 66 -2.43 -5.33 -5.25
CA ALA A 66 -2.74 -6.76 -5.35
C ALA A 66 -4.00 -7.03 -6.20
N MET A 67 -5.02 -6.17 -6.10
CA MET A 67 -6.22 -6.27 -6.94
C MET A 67 -5.89 -6.01 -8.42
N CYS A 68 -5.17 -4.94 -8.73
CA CYS A 68 -4.72 -4.61 -10.08
C CYS A 68 -3.87 -5.74 -10.69
N ALA A 69 -2.95 -6.32 -9.92
CA ALA A 69 -2.13 -7.44 -10.38
C ALA A 69 -2.96 -8.65 -10.80
N ARG A 70 -4.08 -8.95 -10.12
CA ARG A 70 -5.00 -10.03 -10.53
C ARG A 70 -5.64 -9.73 -11.88
N PHE A 71 -6.21 -8.53 -12.05
CA PHE A 71 -6.84 -8.14 -13.30
C PHE A 71 -5.87 -8.16 -14.49
N ILE A 72 -4.64 -7.71 -14.31
CA ILE A 72 -3.62 -7.72 -15.36
C ILE A 72 -3.21 -9.16 -15.70
N ASN A 73 -2.99 -10.01 -14.69
CA ASN A 73 -2.56 -11.39 -14.91
C ASN A 73 -3.66 -12.26 -15.53
N GLU A 74 -4.92 -12.00 -15.23
CA GLU A 74 -6.08 -12.75 -15.76
C GLU A 74 -6.50 -12.28 -17.16
N ASN A 75 -6.14 -11.07 -17.55
CA ASN A 75 -6.51 -10.55 -18.86
C ASN A 75 -5.45 -10.88 -19.92
N ASP A 76 -5.85 -11.71 -20.87
CA ASP A 76 -5.01 -12.16 -21.99
C ASP A 76 -4.44 -11.01 -22.84
N SER A 77 -5.05 -9.83 -22.85
CA SER A 77 -4.52 -8.66 -23.57
C SER A 77 -3.17 -8.17 -23.02
N TYR A 78 -2.89 -8.46 -21.75
CA TYR A 78 -1.62 -8.15 -21.11
C TYR A 78 -0.65 -9.33 -21.07
N GLN A 79 -1.06 -10.51 -21.55
CA GLN A 79 -0.16 -11.65 -21.68
C GLN A 79 0.70 -11.51 -22.94
N PRO A 80 1.91 -12.10 -22.95
CA PRO A 80 2.69 -12.21 -24.19
C PRO A 80 1.88 -12.89 -25.28
N HIS A 81 2.03 -12.42 -26.52
CA HIS A 81 1.33 -13.01 -27.67
C HIS A 81 1.49 -14.54 -27.69
N PRO A 82 0.46 -15.34 -28.02
CA PRO A 82 0.54 -16.81 -27.95
C PRO A 82 1.69 -17.44 -28.75
N SER A 83 2.14 -16.78 -29.82
CA SER A 83 3.30 -17.22 -30.62
C SER A 83 4.66 -16.95 -29.95
N HIS A 84 4.71 -16.17 -28.88
CA HIS A 84 5.93 -15.83 -28.17
C HIS A 84 6.57 -17.08 -27.56
N LYS A 85 7.90 -17.23 -27.69
CA LYS A 85 8.65 -18.42 -27.22
C LYS A 85 8.41 -18.76 -25.74
N ILE A 86 8.09 -17.75 -24.93
CA ILE A 86 7.79 -17.90 -23.50
C ILE A 86 6.47 -18.68 -23.29
N MET A 87 5.46 -18.48 -24.13
CA MET A 87 4.15 -19.17 -24.01
C MET A 87 4.24 -20.66 -24.31
N GLN A 88 5.25 -21.10 -25.06
CA GLN A 88 5.50 -22.50 -25.41
C GLN A 88 6.10 -23.31 -24.25
N ILE A 89 6.47 -22.66 -23.14
CA ILE A 89 7.04 -23.33 -21.97
C ILE A 89 5.93 -24.07 -21.21
N LYS A 90 6.09 -25.38 -21.05
CA LYS A 90 5.12 -26.25 -20.35
C LYS A 90 5.15 -26.08 -18.84
N ASP A 91 6.33 -25.86 -18.27
CA ASP A 91 6.50 -25.63 -16.85
C ASP A 91 5.94 -24.24 -16.47
N LEU A 92 4.92 -24.23 -15.62
CA LEU A 92 4.19 -23.02 -15.24
C LEU A 92 5.05 -22.04 -14.44
N ASP A 93 5.91 -22.53 -13.54
CA ASP A 93 6.73 -21.68 -12.68
C ASP A 93 7.87 -21.04 -13.49
N VAL A 94 8.53 -21.84 -14.33
CA VAL A 94 9.56 -21.36 -15.27
C VAL A 94 8.96 -20.36 -16.25
N ARG A 95 7.75 -20.62 -16.76
CA ARG A 95 7.04 -19.70 -17.65
C ARG A 95 6.76 -18.38 -16.94
N LYS A 96 6.16 -18.39 -15.74
CA LYS A 96 5.86 -17.19 -14.97
C LYS A 96 7.10 -16.34 -14.70
N LYS A 97 8.20 -16.95 -14.24
CA LYS A 97 9.47 -16.25 -13.99
C LYS A 97 10.02 -15.56 -15.24
N LYS A 98 9.92 -16.20 -16.40
CA LYS A 98 10.34 -15.60 -17.68
C LYS A 98 9.42 -14.50 -18.16
N ILE A 99 8.10 -14.62 -17.92
CA ILE A 99 7.12 -13.56 -18.21
C ILE A 99 7.44 -12.32 -17.38
N ASP A 100 7.64 -12.49 -16.07
CA ASP A 100 7.96 -11.39 -15.17
C ASP A 100 9.25 -10.68 -15.62
N LYS A 101 10.35 -11.43 -15.83
CA LYS A 101 11.60 -10.87 -16.37
C LYS A 101 11.40 -10.11 -17.69
N TYR A 102 10.64 -10.67 -18.63
CA TYR A 102 10.38 -10.04 -19.93
C TYR A 102 9.67 -8.69 -19.80
N PHE A 103 8.73 -8.54 -18.86
CA PHE A 103 8.05 -7.28 -18.63
C PHE A 103 8.92 -6.29 -17.83
N GLN A 104 9.73 -6.77 -16.88
CA GLN A 104 10.71 -5.92 -16.17
C GLN A 104 11.75 -5.34 -17.12
N ASP A 105 12.26 -6.13 -18.08
CA ASP A 105 13.24 -5.68 -19.07
C ASP A 105 12.65 -4.68 -20.10
N LYS A 106 11.32 -4.56 -20.18
CA LYS A 106 10.61 -3.67 -21.11
C LYS A 106 10.14 -2.35 -20.49
N ALA A 107 10.11 -2.25 -19.16
CA ALA A 107 9.70 -1.07 -18.40
C ALA A 107 10.84 -0.05 -18.31
#